data_AF-A0A9W8UV09-F1
#
_entry.id   AF-A0A9W8UV09-F1
#
_cell.length_a   1.000
_cell.length_b   1.000
_cell.length_c   1.000
_cell.angle_alpha   90.00
_cell.angle_beta   90.00
_cell.angle_gamma   90.00
#
_symmetry.space_group_name_H-M   'P 1'
#
loop_
_entity.id
_entity.type
_entity.pdbx_description
1 polymer ?
#
loop_
_entity_poly.entity_id
_entity_poly.type
_entity_poly.pdbx_seq_one_letter_code
_entity_poly.pdbx_strand_id
1 'polypeptide(L)' 'CDHVTSATVVLANGRIMRTNDMENPDLLWGIRGGSSNFGVVVELVLRTVPDP' A
#
# COMPACT_ATOMS: atom_id res chain seq x y z
N CYS A 1 -1.76 -1.65 -10.45
CA CYS A 1 -0.61 -1.54 -9.52
C CYS A 1 -0.39 -2.91 -8.89
N ASP A 2 -0.02 -3.89 -9.71
CA ASP A 2 -0.39 -5.29 -9.44
C ASP A 2 0.69 -6.04 -8.64
N HIS A 3 1.85 -5.42 -8.54
CA HIS A 3 3.01 -5.99 -7.85
C HIS A 3 3.14 -5.51 -6.40
N VAL A 4 2.32 -4.55 -5.96
CA VAL A 4 2.32 -4.09 -4.56
C VAL A 4 1.74 -5.18 -3.69
N THR A 5 2.52 -5.75 -2.78
CA THR A 5 2.09 -6.78 -1.82
C THR A 5 1.76 -6.19 -0.45
N SER A 6 2.37 -5.05 -0.10
CA SER A 6 2.10 -4.31 1.13
C SER A 6 2.47 -2.84 0.98
N ALA A 7 1.89 -1.98 1.82
CA ALA A 7 2.23 -0.57 1.90
C ALA A 7 2.17 -0.05 3.34
N THR A 8 2.94 1.00 3.62
CA THR A 8 2.82 1.80 4.85
C THR A 8 2.31 3.19 4.50
N VAL A 9 1.25 3.62 5.18
CA VAL A 9 0.52 4.86 4.91
C VAL A 9 0.45 5.72 6.15
N VAL A 10 0.73 7.01 6.00
CA VAL A 10 0.41 8.04 6.97
C VAL A 10 -0.99 8.55 6.67
N LEU A 11 -1.94 8.28 7.57
CA LEU A 11 -3.33 8.69 7.46
C LEU A 11 -3.49 10.18 7.79
N ALA A 12 -4.65 10.76 7.44
CA ALA A 12 -4.97 12.17 7.70
C ALA A 12 -4.91 12.58 9.19
N ASN A 13 -5.12 11.61 10.11
CA ASN A 13 -4.99 11.83 11.55
C ASN A 13 -3.55 11.65 12.07
N GLY A 14 -2.56 11.50 11.19
CA GLY A 14 -1.15 11.32 11.53
C GLY A 14 -0.75 9.90 11.94
N ARG A 15 -1.70 8.94 11.99
CA ARG A 15 -1.37 7.55 12.30
C ARG A 15 -0.64 6.89 11.14
N ILE A 16 0.40 6.13 11.47
CA ILE A 16 1.08 5.24 10.54
C ILE A 16 0.38 3.89 10.56
N MET A 17 -0.05 3.42 9.40
CA MET A 17 -0.75 2.14 9.26
C MET A 17 -0.11 1.31 8.15
N ARG A 18 0.00 0.01 8.40
CA ARG A 18 0.45 -0.96 7.42
C ARG A 18 -0.75 -1.68 6.83
N THR A 19 -0.63 -2.03 5.56
CA THR A 19 -1.66 -2.79 4.85
C THR A 19 -1.05 -3.90 3.99
N ASN A 20 -1.70 -5.06 3.97
CA ASN A 20 -1.40 -6.24 3.15
C ASN A 20 -2.68 -7.09 3.00
N ASP A 21 -2.59 -8.26 2.37
CA ASP A 21 -3.78 -9.10 2.13
C ASP A 21 -4.43 -9.65 3.42
N MET A 22 -3.75 -9.59 4.57
CA MET A 22 -4.26 -10.01 5.89
C MET A 22 -4.55 -8.83 6.85
N GLU A 23 -3.94 -7.67 6.62
CA GLU A 23 -4.03 -6.47 7.48
C GLU A 23 -4.59 -5.30 6.66
N ASN A 24 -5.80 -4.82 6.96
CA ASN A 24 -6.47 -3.73 6.23
C ASN A 24 -6.52 -3.95 4.68
N PRO A 25 -7.02 -5.10 4.19
CA PRO A 25 -6.96 -5.45 2.77
C PRO A 25 -7.77 -4.52 1.86
N ASP A 26 -8.80 -3.87 2.40
CA ASP A 26 -9.58 -2.81 1.77
C ASP A 26 -8.72 -1.58 1.45
N LEU A 27 -7.85 -1.18 2.39
CA LEU A 27 -6.88 -0.12 2.17
C LEU A 27 -5.84 -0.53 1.12
N LEU A 28 -5.36 -1.77 1.12
CA LEU A 28 -4.42 -2.25 0.09
C LEU A 28 -5.04 -2.15 -1.30
N TRP A 29 -6.30 -2.60 -1.43
CA TRP A 29 -7.06 -2.47 -2.67
C TRP A 29 -7.18 -1.01 -3.10
N GLY A 30 -7.51 -0.11 -2.17
CA GLY A 30 -7.58 1.34 -2.42
C GLY A 30 -6.25 1.93 -2.89
N ILE A 31 -5.12 1.53 -2.30
CA ILE A 31 -3.79 2.00 -2.71
C ILE A 31 -3.41 1.47 -4.09
N ARG A 32 -3.82 0.24 -4.46
CA ARG A 32 -3.49 -0.37 -5.76
C ARG A 32 -4.15 0.30 -6.98
N GLY A 33 -4.98 1.33 -6.79
CA GLY A 33 -5.57 2.11 -7.89
C GLY A 33 -5.95 3.56 -7.57
N GLY A 34 -6.02 3.94 -6.29
CA GLY A 34 -6.50 5.25 -5.83
C GLY A 34 -5.73 5.80 -4.63
N SER A 35 -4.43 5.51 -4.55
CA SER A 35 -3.58 5.85 -3.39
C SER A 35 -3.69 7.30 -2.89
N SER A 36 -3.91 8.28 -3.78
CA SER A 36 -3.98 9.70 -3.41
C SER A 36 -5.17 10.06 -2.50
N ASN A 37 -6.16 9.16 -2.35
CA ASN A 37 -7.38 9.42 -1.60
C ASN A 37 -7.32 8.96 -0.13
N PHE A 38 -6.33 8.12 0.23
CA PHE A 38 -6.35 7.38 1.50
C PHE A 38 -5.23 7.79 2.47
N GLY A 39 -4.32 8.67 2.06
CA GLY A 39 -3.20 9.16 2.86
C GLY A 39 -1.92 9.27 2.03
N VAL A 40 -0.79 9.41 2.72
CA VAL A 40 0.53 9.46 2.09
C VAL A 40 1.21 8.11 2.24
N VAL A 41 1.46 7.43 1.13
CA VAL A 41 2.25 6.19 1.13
C VAL A 41 3.72 6.57 1.33
N VAL A 42 4.33 6.01 2.36
CA VAL A 42 5.73 6.24 2.73
C VAL A 42 6.61 5.01 2.49
N GLU A 43 6.02 3.83 2.28
CA GLU A 43 6.71 2.60 1.94
C GLU A 43 5.85 1.72 1.02
N LEU A 44 6.50 1.05 0.06
CA LEU A 44 5.90 0.03 -0.79
C LEU A 44 6.75 -1.24 -0.76
N VAL A 45 6.08 -2.38 -0.58
CA VAL A 45 6.67 -3.69 -0.79
C VAL A 45 6.16 -4.22 -2.13
N LEU A 46 7.09 -4.55 -3.02
CA LEU A 46 6.81 -4.98 -4.38
C LEU A 46 7.29 -6.42 -4.60
N ARG A 47 6.51 -7.21 -5.32
CA ARG A 47 6.98 -8.46 -5.92
C ARG A 47 7.80 -8.14 -7.16
N THR A 48 9.09 -8.50 -7.13
CA THR A 48 9.99 -8.37 -8.27
C THR A 48 9.91 -9.58 -9.19
N VAL A 49 10.40 -9.42 -10.42
CA VAL A 49 10.63 -10.49 -11.37
C VAL A 49 12.13 -10.53 -11.71
N PRO A 50 12.70 -11.70 -12.08
CA PRO A 50 14.10 -11.79 -12.50
C PRO A 50 14.40 -10.90 -13.70
N ASP A 51 15.62 -10.38 -13.77
CA ASP A 51 16.12 -9.74 -14.99
C ASP A 51 16.32 -10.81 -16.08
N PRO A 52 15.96 -10.54 -17.35
CA PRO A 52 16.02 -11.52 -18.44
C PRO A 52 17.39 -12.16 -18.67
#